data_AF-A0A8B7WF53-F1
#
_entry.id   AF-A0A8B7WF53-F1
#
_cell.length_a   1.000
_cell.length_b   1.000
_cell.length_c   1.000
_cell.angle_alpha   90.00
_cell.angle_beta   90.00
_cell.angle_gamma   90.00
#
_symmetry.space_group_name_H-M   'P 1'
#
loop_
_entity.id
_entity.type
_entity.pdbx_description
1 polymer ?
#
loop_
_entity_poly.entity_id
_entity_poly.type
_entity_poly.pdbx_seq_one_letter_code
_entity_poly.pdbx_strand_id
1 'polypeptide(L)'
;MAAPLELSCWGGGWGLPSVHSESLVVMAYAKFSGAPLKVTVIDSTWRGSRGDVPILTTEDNIVSQPAKILNFLRKQKYNADYELSGKQGADTLAYIALLEEKLLPAVLHTFWVESDNYFTVTKPWFASRIPFPLSLILPGRMSRGALNRILLTRGEPPLYHIQEVEAQIYRDAKECLNLLSNRLGTSQFFFGDTPSTLDAYVFGFLAPLYKVRFPKVLLQEHLKQLSNLCRFCDEILHSYFRLSLGGISPAGQETVDANLQKLTQLVNKESNLIEKMDDNLRQSPQLPPRKLPTLKLTPAEEDSTSLHRLSP
;
A
#
# COMPACT_ATOMS: atom_id res chain seq x y z
N MET A 1 14.88 32.68 -10.03
CA MET A 1 14.62 31.68 -8.96
C MET A 1 14.68 30.32 -9.63
N ALA A 2 15.34 29.32 -9.02
CA ALA A 2 15.31 27.97 -9.58
C ALA A 2 13.87 27.42 -9.53
N ALA A 3 13.45 26.72 -10.58
CA ALA A 3 12.15 26.09 -10.66
C ALA A 3 11.89 25.19 -9.43
N PRO A 4 10.68 25.18 -8.85
CA PRO A 4 10.37 24.35 -7.70
C PRO A 4 10.46 22.86 -8.09
N LEU A 5 11.18 22.07 -7.29
CA LEU A 5 11.23 20.61 -7.42
C LEU A 5 10.01 20.02 -6.69
N GLU A 6 9.03 19.51 -7.43
CA GLU A 6 7.81 18.96 -6.84
C GLU A 6 7.83 17.43 -6.83
N LEU A 7 7.75 16.82 -5.64
CA LEU A 7 7.67 15.37 -5.47
C LEU A 7 6.22 14.95 -5.20
N SER A 8 5.63 14.22 -6.12
CA SER A 8 4.37 13.52 -5.89
C SER A 8 4.63 12.17 -5.21
N CYS A 9 4.08 11.94 -4.02
CA CYS A 9 4.26 10.70 -3.27
C CYS A 9 3.07 10.28 -2.40
N TRP A 10 3.10 9.05 -1.88
CA TRP A 10 2.15 8.62 -0.85
C TRP A 10 2.31 9.43 0.43
N GLY A 11 1.19 9.65 1.13
CA GLY A 11 1.16 10.44 2.36
C GLY A 11 1.79 9.74 3.57
N GLY A 12 1.90 10.49 4.67
CA GLY A 12 2.43 10.01 5.94
C GLY A 12 1.46 9.14 6.75
N GLY A 13 2.02 8.40 7.69
CA GLY A 13 1.32 7.50 8.61
C GLY A 13 2.29 6.87 9.62
N TRP A 14 1.81 6.51 10.81
CA TRP A 14 2.63 5.88 11.87
C TRP A 14 3.90 6.66 12.26
N GLY A 15 3.86 7.99 12.19
CA GLY A 15 5.02 8.85 12.46
C GLY A 15 6.03 8.94 11.31
N LEU A 16 5.72 8.36 10.14
CA LEU A 16 6.52 8.49 8.93
C LEU A 16 5.99 9.61 8.03
N PRO A 17 6.86 10.32 7.30
CA PRO A 17 6.43 11.34 6.34
C PRO A 17 5.83 10.71 5.07
N SER A 18 6.17 9.46 4.75
CA SER A 18 5.52 8.62 3.74
C SER A 18 5.55 7.16 4.21
N VAL A 19 4.50 6.38 3.92
CA VAL A 19 4.47 4.93 4.21
C VAL A 19 5.13 4.11 3.10
N HIS A 20 5.30 4.69 1.92
CA HIS A 20 5.92 4.02 0.78
C HIS A 20 7.45 4.14 0.81
N SER A 21 8.15 3.01 0.69
CA SER A 21 9.60 2.92 0.83
C SER A 21 10.35 3.78 -0.18
N GLU A 22 10.04 3.65 -1.47
CA GLU A 22 10.71 4.41 -2.52
C GLU A 22 10.55 5.93 -2.35
N SER A 23 9.38 6.37 -1.88
CA SER A 23 9.12 7.78 -1.59
C SER A 23 9.97 8.27 -0.43
N LEU A 24 10.11 7.47 0.63
CA LEU A 24 11.00 7.79 1.75
C LEU A 24 12.46 7.87 1.32
N VAL A 25 12.94 7.00 0.43
CA VAL A 25 14.30 7.07 -0.11
C VAL A 25 14.56 8.44 -0.75
N VAL A 26 13.65 8.89 -1.62
CA VAL A 26 13.79 10.19 -2.29
C VAL A 26 13.71 11.35 -1.29
N MET A 27 12.75 11.30 -0.35
CA MET A 27 12.60 12.34 0.65
C MET A 27 13.82 12.45 1.58
N ALA A 28 14.37 11.32 2.02
CA ALA A 28 15.56 11.28 2.87
C ALA A 28 16.78 11.80 2.11
N TYR A 29 16.99 11.34 0.88
CA TYR A 29 18.07 11.82 0.03
C TYR A 29 18.00 13.32 -0.21
N ALA A 30 16.81 13.86 -0.49
CA ALA A 30 16.61 15.30 -0.67
C ALA A 30 16.96 16.08 0.61
N LYS A 31 16.59 15.56 1.79
CA LYS A 31 16.98 16.17 3.07
C LYS A 31 18.48 16.12 3.33
N PHE A 32 19.13 15.00 3.02
CA PHE A 32 20.58 14.82 3.21
C PHE A 32 21.39 15.73 2.29
N SER A 33 20.95 15.88 1.04
CA SER A 33 21.61 16.74 0.04
C SER A 33 21.20 18.21 0.11
N GLY A 34 20.28 18.59 0.99
CA GLY A 34 19.75 19.96 1.10
C GLY A 34 18.90 20.40 -0.10
N ALA A 35 18.36 19.46 -0.89
CA ALA A 35 17.53 19.77 -2.05
C ALA A 35 16.18 20.40 -1.61
N PRO A 36 15.78 21.55 -2.20
CA PRO A 36 14.53 22.22 -1.86
C PRO A 36 13.34 21.51 -2.52
N LEU A 37 12.93 20.39 -1.92
CA LEU A 37 11.86 19.55 -2.41
C LEU A 37 10.50 19.96 -1.82
N LYS A 38 9.56 20.35 -2.67
CA LYS A 38 8.15 20.54 -2.29
C LYS A 38 7.42 19.22 -2.44
N VAL A 39 6.90 18.69 -1.33
CA VAL A 39 6.22 17.39 -1.31
C VAL A 39 4.73 17.59 -1.53
N THR A 40 4.20 16.97 -2.58
CA THR A 40 2.78 16.93 -2.91
C THR A 40 2.27 15.52 -2.63
N VAL A 41 1.44 15.40 -1.59
CA VAL A 41 0.86 14.12 -1.19
C VAL A 41 -0.28 13.74 -2.12
N ILE A 42 -0.33 12.47 -2.55
CA ILE A 42 -1.47 11.92 -3.28
C ILE A 42 -2.75 12.11 -2.47
N ASP A 43 -3.75 12.70 -3.10
CA ASP A 43 -5.07 12.93 -2.54
C ASP A 43 -6.18 12.54 -3.52
N SER A 44 -7.42 12.96 -3.21
CA SER A 44 -8.61 12.71 -4.03
C SER A 44 -8.56 13.28 -5.46
N THR A 45 -7.61 14.17 -5.78
CA THR A 45 -7.45 14.75 -7.12
C THR A 45 -6.50 13.95 -8.00
N TRP A 46 -5.81 12.97 -7.42
CA TRP A 46 -4.78 12.22 -8.11
C TRP A 46 -5.34 11.38 -9.27
N ARG A 47 -4.71 11.53 -10.44
CA ARG A 47 -5.11 10.88 -11.70
C ARG A 47 -4.13 9.82 -12.19
N GLY A 48 -3.09 9.51 -11.41
CA GLY A 48 -2.12 8.47 -11.79
C GLY A 48 -2.82 7.12 -11.86
N SER A 49 -2.91 6.52 -13.04
CA SER A 49 -3.61 5.22 -13.19
C SER A 49 -2.75 4.01 -12.80
N ARG A 50 -1.42 4.21 -12.68
CA ARG A 50 -0.46 3.12 -12.46
C ARG A 50 -0.08 2.90 -10.99
N GLY A 51 -0.19 3.92 -10.13
CA GLY A 51 0.32 3.85 -8.75
C GLY A 51 1.84 3.98 -8.63
N ASP A 52 2.53 4.27 -9.74
CA ASP A 52 3.98 4.41 -9.81
C ASP A 52 4.40 5.78 -9.23
N VAL A 53 4.50 5.89 -7.91
CA VAL A 53 5.13 7.02 -7.21
C VAL A 53 6.28 6.50 -6.35
N PRO A 54 7.36 7.28 -6.12
CA PRO A 54 7.50 8.72 -6.32
C PRO A 54 7.66 9.19 -7.77
N ILE A 55 7.10 10.37 -8.07
CA ILE A 55 7.32 11.11 -9.33
C ILE A 55 7.85 12.49 -8.98
N LEU A 56 9.00 12.85 -9.54
CA LEU A 56 9.53 14.21 -9.49
C LEU A 56 9.08 14.96 -10.74
N THR A 57 8.41 16.09 -10.53
CA THR A 57 7.99 17.02 -11.58
C THR A 57 8.79 18.31 -11.45
N THR A 58 9.36 18.75 -12.56
CA THR A 58 9.97 20.07 -12.75
C THR A 58 9.30 20.75 -13.93
N GLU A 59 9.66 22.00 -14.23
CA GLU A 59 9.08 22.75 -15.37
C GLU A 59 9.18 21.97 -16.69
N ASP A 60 10.34 21.36 -16.97
CA ASP A 60 10.59 20.68 -18.25
C ASP A 60 10.56 19.15 -18.20
N ASN A 61 10.56 18.53 -17.02
CA ASN A 61 10.80 17.10 -16.88
C ASN A 61 9.89 16.43 -15.86
N ILE A 62 9.51 15.18 -16.18
CA ILE A 62 8.82 14.27 -15.26
C ILE A 62 9.71 13.02 -15.13
N VAL A 63 10.23 12.78 -13.93
CA VAL A 63 11.14 11.68 -13.64
C VAL A 63 10.50 10.77 -12.58
N SER A 64 10.38 9.48 -12.89
CA SER A 64 9.93 8.45 -11.94
C SER A 64 11.06 7.48 -11.61
N GLN A 65 10.89 6.71 -10.53
CA GLN A 65 11.85 5.78 -9.92
C GLN A 65 12.94 6.47 -9.07
N PRO A 66 13.18 6.01 -7.82
CA PRO A 66 14.15 6.62 -6.92
C PRO A 66 15.53 6.81 -7.53
N ALA A 67 16.10 5.78 -8.15
CA ALA A 67 17.45 5.86 -8.73
C ALA A 67 17.57 6.97 -9.80
N LYS A 68 16.55 7.13 -10.65
CA LYS A 68 16.53 8.18 -11.69
C LYS A 68 16.33 9.57 -11.08
N ILE A 69 15.46 9.68 -10.07
CA ILE A 69 15.21 10.93 -9.35
C ILE A 69 16.49 11.39 -8.62
N LEU A 70 17.16 10.48 -7.90
CA LEU A 70 18.43 10.77 -7.24
C LEU A 70 19.50 11.20 -8.24
N ASN A 71 19.62 10.51 -9.39
CA ASN A 71 20.53 10.91 -10.45
C ASN A 71 20.20 12.29 -11.04
N PHE A 72 18.91 12.63 -11.16
CA PHE A 72 18.48 13.96 -11.56
C PHE A 72 18.91 15.02 -10.54
N LEU A 73 18.68 14.79 -9.24
CA LEU A 73 19.11 15.68 -8.16
C LEU A 73 20.63 15.90 -8.15
N ARG A 74 21.41 14.83 -8.34
CA ARG A 74 22.87 14.92 -8.46
C ARG A 74 23.31 15.83 -9.61
N LYS A 75 22.64 15.75 -10.78
CA LYS A 75 22.91 16.63 -11.92
C LYS A 75 22.62 18.10 -11.59
N GLN A 76 21.62 18.35 -10.74
CA GLN A 76 21.27 19.67 -10.21
C GLN A 76 22.15 20.13 -9.02
N LYS A 77 23.29 19.46 -8.78
CA LYS A 77 24.25 19.77 -7.69
C LYS A 77 23.74 19.46 -6.27
N TYR A 78 22.66 18.69 -6.16
CA TYR A 78 22.23 18.12 -4.88
C TYR A 78 22.74 16.70 -4.77
N ASN A 79 23.93 16.54 -4.18
CA ASN A 79 24.54 15.23 -4.00
C ASN A 79 24.84 14.97 -2.51
N ALA A 80 24.29 13.90 -1.95
CA ALA A 80 24.62 13.45 -0.59
C ALA A 80 25.96 12.69 -0.51
N ASP A 81 26.54 12.31 -1.66
CA ASP A 81 27.71 11.43 -1.72
C ASP A 81 29.04 12.18 -1.93
N TYR A 82 29.09 13.50 -1.68
CA TYR A 82 30.26 14.34 -2.01
C TYR A 82 31.55 13.89 -1.31
N GLU A 83 31.43 13.39 -0.08
CA GLU A 83 32.58 12.99 0.74
C GLU A 83 32.97 11.51 0.56
N LEU A 84 32.23 10.76 -0.26
CA LEU A 84 32.48 9.33 -0.43
C LEU A 84 33.70 9.08 -1.33
N SER A 85 34.58 8.21 -0.87
CA SER A 85 35.63 7.62 -1.70
C SER A 85 35.04 6.71 -2.78
N GLY A 86 35.80 6.47 -3.86
CA GLY A 86 35.38 5.56 -4.93
C GLY A 86 35.04 4.15 -4.43
N LYS A 87 35.72 3.67 -3.38
CA LYS A 87 35.41 2.40 -2.71
C LYS A 87 34.05 2.45 -2.01
N GLN A 88 33.78 3.50 -1.23
CA GLN A 88 32.49 3.68 -0.56
C GLN A 88 31.34 3.86 -1.57
N GLY A 89 31.59 4.49 -2.71
CA GLY A 89 30.64 4.56 -3.82
C GLY A 89 30.31 3.18 -4.40
N ALA A 90 31.31 2.31 -4.60
CA ALA A 90 31.08 0.93 -5.03
C ALA A 90 30.33 0.11 -3.96
N ASP A 91 30.71 0.26 -2.69
CA ASP A 91 30.03 -0.38 -1.56
C ASP A 91 28.56 0.06 -1.49
N THR A 92 28.26 1.34 -1.73
CA THR A 92 26.89 1.88 -1.79
C THR A 92 26.03 1.10 -2.80
N LEU A 93 26.53 0.91 -4.02
CA LEU A 93 25.81 0.17 -5.05
C LEU A 93 25.62 -1.30 -4.66
N ALA A 94 26.64 -1.93 -4.06
CA ALA A 94 26.56 -3.31 -3.59
C ALA A 94 25.49 -3.49 -2.51
N TYR A 95 25.42 -2.58 -1.53
CA TYR A 95 24.40 -2.63 -0.49
C TYR A 95 22.99 -2.30 -1.00
N ILE A 96 22.85 -1.38 -1.97
CA ILE A 96 21.55 -1.12 -2.61
C ILE A 96 21.07 -2.38 -3.35
N ALA A 97 21.95 -3.04 -4.11
CA ALA A 97 21.63 -4.32 -4.74
C ALA A 97 21.24 -5.38 -3.70
N LEU A 98 21.96 -5.45 -2.57
CA LEU A 98 21.64 -6.37 -1.47
C LEU A 98 20.24 -6.10 -0.87
N LEU A 99 19.86 -4.83 -0.69
CA LEU A 99 18.53 -4.43 -0.21
C LEU A 99 17.43 -4.82 -1.21
N GLU A 100 17.60 -4.48 -2.48
CA GLU A 100 16.62 -4.75 -3.53
C GLU A 100 16.45 -6.25 -3.78
N GLU A 101 17.53 -7.01 -3.62
CA GLU A 101 17.54 -8.44 -3.84
C GLU A 101 17.02 -9.17 -2.59
N LYS A 102 17.68 -9.04 -1.43
CA LYS A 102 17.37 -9.86 -0.24
C LYS A 102 16.23 -9.30 0.62
N LEU A 103 16.13 -7.98 0.81
CA LEU A 103 15.17 -7.39 1.76
C LEU A 103 13.82 -7.06 1.12
N LEU A 104 13.83 -6.47 -0.07
CA LEU A 104 12.63 -5.97 -0.74
C LEU A 104 11.55 -7.04 -0.98
N PRO A 105 11.86 -8.29 -1.38
CA PRO A 105 10.83 -9.32 -1.53
C PRO A 105 10.06 -9.58 -0.22
N ALA A 106 10.75 -9.62 0.92
CA ALA A 106 10.11 -9.83 2.21
C ALA A 106 9.29 -8.60 2.69
N VAL A 107 9.75 -7.39 2.37
CA VAL A 107 8.98 -6.15 2.60
C VAL A 107 7.70 -6.16 1.76
N LEU A 108 7.80 -6.48 0.47
CA LEU A 108 6.65 -6.59 -0.43
C LEU A 108 5.67 -7.66 0.07
N HIS A 109 6.18 -8.83 0.47
CA HIS A 109 5.35 -9.88 1.03
C HIS A 109 4.58 -9.39 2.26
N THR A 110 5.29 -8.82 3.23
CA THR A 110 4.72 -8.34 4.50
C THR A 110 3.63 -7.28 4.30
N PHE A 111 3.81 -6.35 3.34
CA PHE A 111 2.83 -5.29 3.09
C PHE A 111 1.67 -5.74 2.20
N TRP A 112 1.95 -6.48 1.13
CA TRP A 112 1.05 -6.62 -0.01
C TRP A 112 0.54 -8.04 -0.28
N VAL A 113 1.16 -9.06 0.32
CA VAL A 113 0.83 -10.47 0.08
C VAL A 113 0.32 -11.16 1.34
N GLU A 114 0.95 -10.89 2.49
CA GLU A 114 0.48 -11.40 3.79
C GLU A 114 -0.95 -10.94 4.04
N SER A 115 -1.86 -11.91 4.12
CA SER A 115 -3.30 -11.72 4.11
C SER A 115 -3.79 -10.82 5.23
N ASP A 116 -3.40 -11.12 6.48
CA ASP A 116 -3.81 -10.36 7.65
C ASP A 116 -3.32 -8.92 7.57
N ASN A 117 -2.05 -8.71 7.20
CA ASN A 117 -1.47 -7.38 7.06
C ASN A 117 -2.12 -6.59 5.92
N TYR A 118 -2.35 -7.22 4.78
CA TYR A 118 -2.91 -6.58 3.61
C TYR A 118 -4.35 -6.12 3.84
N PHE A 119 -5.23 -7.00 4.35
CA PHE A 119 -6.65 -6.67 4.51
C PHE A 119 -6.93 -5.73 5.69
N THR A 120 -6.15 -5.81 6.77
CA THR A 120 -6.40 -5.00 7.97
C THR A 120 -5.68 -3.66 7.96
N VAL A 121 -4.47 -3.58 7.37
CA VAL A 121 -3.61 -2.38 7.45
C VAL A 121 -3.38 -1.77 6.07
N THR A 122 -2.74 -2.51 5.16
CA THR A 122 -2.21 -1.93 3.92
C THR A 122 -3.34 -1.47 3.00
N LYS A 123 -4.24 -2.38 2.58
CA LYS A 123 -5.30 -2.06 1.63
C LYS A 123 -6.20 -0.92 2.13
N PRO A 124 -6.73 -0.94 3.37
CA PRO A 124 -7.57 0.17 3.85
C PRO A 124 -6.82 1.50 3.88
N TRP A 125 -5.56 1.51 4.32
CA TRP A 125 -4.76 2.73 4.40
C TRP A 125 -4.51 3.35 3.02
N PHE A 126 -4.09 2.55 2.04
CA PHE A 126 -3.87 3.05 0.67
C PHE A 126 -5.19 3.42 -0.01
N ALA A 127 -6.23 2.59 0.10
CA ALA A 127 -7.54 2.84 -0.52
C ALA A 127 -8.18 4.15 -0.05
N SER A 128 -8.02 4.51 1.23
CA SER A 128 -8.57 5.76 1.79
C SER A 128 -7.98 7.05 1.20
N ARG A 129 -6.82 6.96 0.51
CA ARG A 129 -6.10 8.10 -0.08
C ARG A 129 -6.29 8.22 -1.59
N ILE A 130 -7.00 7.28 -2.19
CA ILE A 130 -7.19 7.19 -3.63
C ILE A 130 -8.65 7.53 -3.93
N PRO A 131 -8.95 8.35 -4.95
CA PRO A 131 -10.34 8.61 -5.32
C PRO A 131 -11.04 7.36 -5.85
N PHE A 132 -12.35 7.27 -5.60
CA PHE A 132 -13.19 6.31 -6.29
C PHE A 132 -13.23 6.62 -7.80
N PRO A 133 -13.15 5.62 -8.70
CA PRO A 133 -13.15 4.18 -8.45
C PRO A 133 -11.76 3.55 -8.30
N LEU A 134 -10.68 4.33 -8.44
CA LEU A 134 -9.31 3.81 -8.38
C LEU A 134 -8.98 3.15 -7.04
N SER A 135 -9.59 3.59 -5.94
CA SER A 135 -9.43 2.98 -4.60
C SER A 135 -9.84 1.50 -4.55
N LEU A 136 -10.76 1.06 -5.41
CA LEU A 136 -11.20 -0.34 -5.49
C LEU A 136 -10.24 -1.22 -6.30
N ILE A 137 -9.55 -0.62 -7.27
CA ILE A 137 -8.77 -1.34 -8.28
C ILE A 137 -7.27 -1.33 -7.93
N LEU A 138 -6.74 -0.18 -7.53
CA LEU A 138 -5.32 0.07 -7.46
C LEU A 138 -4.61 -0.75 -6.37
N PRO A 139 -5.09 -0.83 -5.11
CA PRO A 139 -4.45 -1.68 -4.11
C PRO A 139 -4.36 -3.14 -4.54
N GLY A 140 -5.42 -3.66 -5.19
CA GLY A 140 -5.41 -5.02 -5.75
C GLY A 140 -4.45 -5.20 -6.93
N ARG A 141 -4.20 -4.16 -7.73
CA ARG A 141 -3.13 -4.18 -8.75
C ARG A 141 -1.75 -4.18 -8.12
N MET A 142 -1.52 -3.35 -7.10
CA MET A 142 -0.25 -3.28 -6.38
C MET A 142 0.08 -4.60 -5.68
N SER A 143 -0.92 -5.22 -5.03
CA SER A 143 -0.78 -6.55 -4.42
C SER A 143 -0.38 -7.62 -5.42
N ARG A 144 -1.06 -7.71 -6.58
CA ARG A 144 -0.69 -8.63 -7.65
C ARG A 144 0.70 -8.34 -8.23
N GLY A 145 1.07 -7.07 -8.38
CA GLY A 145 2.40 -6.66 -8.83
C GLY A 145 3.50 -7.11 -7.87
N ALA A 146 3.28 -6.96 -6.56
CA ALA A 146 4.19 -7.43 -5.52
C ALA A 146 4.36 -8.96 -5.56
N LEU A 147 3.26 -9.72 -5.62
CA LEU A 147 3.29 -11.18 -5.71
C LEU A 147 4.02 -11.64 -6.98
N ASN A 148 3.67 -11.08 -8.15
CA ASN A 148 4.30 -11.44 -9.41
C ASN A 148 5.81 -11.17 -9.37
N ARG A 149 6.24 -10.04 -8.80
CA ARG A 149 7.67 -9.74 -8.65
C ARG A 149 8.37 -10.81 -7.80
N ILE A 150 7.80 -11.16 -6.65
CA ILE A 150 8.38 -12.19 -5.77
C ILE A 150 8.48 -13.52 -6.49
N LEU A 151 7.41 -13.97 -7.16
CA LEU A 151 7.43 -15.26 -7.86
C LEU A 151 8.41 -15.28 -9.03
N LEU A 152 8.53 -14.18 -9.78
CA LEU A 152 9.46 -14.10 -10.91
C LEU A 152 10.94 -14.05 -10.48
N THR A 153 11.26 -13.52 -9.30
CA THR A 153 12.66 -13.41 -8.83
C THR A 153 13.06 -14.45 -7.80
N ARG A 154 12.10 -15.12 -7.16
CA ARG A 154 12.33 -16.08 -6.05
C ARG A 154 11.66 -17.43 -6.23
N GLY A 155 10.74 -17.58 -7.19
CA GLY A 155 10.03 -18.83 -7.46
C GLY A 155 10.78 -19.80 -8.38
N GLU A 156 12.10 -19.69 -8.48
CA GLU A 156 12.92 -20.58 -9.31
C GLU A 156 13.25 -21.90 -8.58
N PRO A 157 13.57 -22.99 -9.30
CA PRO A 157 14.02 -24.24 -8.70
C PRO A 157 15.18 -24.01 -7.72
N PRO A 158 15.18 -24.66 -6.54
CA PRO A 158 14.33 -25.79 -6.13
C PRO A 158 13.00 -25.39 -5.47
N LEU A 159 12.61 -24.12 -5.45
CA LEU A 159 11.43 -23.64 -4.74
C LEU A 159 10.19 -23.81 -5.63
N TYR A 160 9.38 -24.83 -5.36
CA TYR A 160 8.15 -25.10 -6.14
C TYR A 160 6.89 -24.61 -5.43
N HIS A 161 6.95 -24.42 -4.10
CA HIS A 161 5.81 -24.02 -3.28
C HIS A 161 5.93 -22.61 -2.74
N ILE A 162 4.81 -21.88 -2.69
CA ILE A 162 4.76 -20.49 -2.20
C ILE A 162 5.26 -20.35 -0.76
N GLN A 163 5.05 -21.36 0.09
CA GLN A 163 5.52 -21.40 1.47
C GLN A 163 7.04 -21.52 1.56
N GLU A 164 7.67 -22.25 0.63
CA GLU A 164 9.13 -22.36 0.57
C GLU A 164 9.75 -21.04 0.11
N VAL A 165 9.14 -20.41 -0.90
CA VAL A 165 9.51 -19.06 -1.36
C VAL A 165 9.38 -18.06 -0.22
N GLU A 166 8.28 -18.08 0.51
CA GLU A 166 8.05 -17.24 1.69
C GLU A 166 9.14 -17.46 2.75
N ALA A 167 9.40 -18.71 3.12
CA ALA A 167 10.44 -19.03 4.10
C ALA A 167 11.82 -18.55 3.63
N GLN A 168 12.14 -18.67 2.34
CA GLN A 168 13.39 -18.21 1.77
C GLN A 168 13.52 -16.69 1.84
N ILE A 169 12.53 -15.93 1.36
CA ILE A 169 12.61 -14.46 1.37
C ILE A 169 12.73 -13.91 2.79
N TYR A 170 12.06 -14.51 3.78
CA TYR A 170 12.21 -14.09 5.17
C TYR A 170 13.58 -14.47 5.76
N ARG A 171 14.16 -15.62 5.39
CA ARG A 171 15.54 -15.97 5.77
C ARG A 171 16.54 -14.97 5.19
N ASP A 172 16.47 -14.71 3.89
CA ASP A 172 17.36 -13.78 3.18
C ASP A 172 17.25 -12.35 3.72
N ALA A 173 16.02 -11.90 4.02
CA ALA A 173 15.80 -10.59 4.61
C ALA A 173 16.42 -10.49 6.01
N LYS A 174 16.28 -11.50 6.87
CA LYS A 174 16.93 -11.51 8.20
C LYS A 174 18.45 -11.48 8.09
N GLU A 175 19.02 -12.23 7.15
CA GLU A 175 20.47 -12.20 6.87
C GLU A 175 20.90 -10.79 6.42
N CYS A 176 20.17 -10.18 5.50
CA CYS A 176 20.41 -8.81 5.04
C CYS A 176 20.36 -7.80 6.20
N LEU A 177 19.36 -7.88 7.07
CA LEU A 177 19.26 -7.03 8.26
C LEU A 177 20.46 -7.21 9.20
N ASN A 178 20.93 -8.44 9.41
CA ASN A 178 22.12 -8.70 10.22
C ASN A 178 23.38 -8.10 9.58
N LEU A 179 23.55 -8.22 8.26
CA LEU A 179 24.68 -7.62 7.53
C LEU A 179 24.66 -6.10 7.63
N LEU A 180 23.49 -5.46 7.47
CA LEU A 180 23.32 -4.02 7.63
C LEU A 180 23.62 -3.57 9.05
N SER A 181 23.14 -4.32 10.06
CA SER A 181 23.43 -4.04 11.47
C SER A 181 24.92 -4.12 11.75
N ASN A 182 25.60 -5.18 11.29
CA ASN A 182 27.04 -5.34 11.43
C ASN A 182 27.81 -4.22 10.73
N ARG A 183 27.34 -3.81 9.54
CA ARG A 183 27.98 -2.73 8.79
C ARG A 183 27.81 -1.36 9.46
N LEU A 184 26.63 -1.06 9.99
CA LEU A 184 26.36 0.17 10.72
C LEU A 184 27.15 0.21 12.04
N GLY A 185 27.23 -0.92 12.74
CA GLY A 185 27.92 -1.02 14.02
C GLY A 185 27.39 -0.01 15.03
N THR A 186 28.29 0.82 15.56
CA THR A 186 27.99 1.91 16.50
C THR A 186 27.88 3.29 15.83
N SER A 187 28.15 3.38 14.52
CA SER A 187 28.15 4.64 13.78
C SER A 187 26.75 5.27 13.70
N GLN A 188 26.70 6.56 13.40
CA GLN A 188 25.44 7.26 13.12
C GLN A 188 24.94 6.93 11.71
N PHE A 189 25.84 6.93 10.72
CA PHE A 189 25.55 6.60 9.33
C PHE A 189 26.51 5.51 8.81
N PHE A 190 26.19 4.92 7.66
CA PHE A 190 26.92 3.76 7.12
C PHE A 190 28.37 4.04 6.67
N PHE A 191 28.71 5.32 6.46
CA PHE A 191 30.04 5.76 6.04
C PHE A 191 30.67 6.81 6.95
N GLY A 192 30.12 7.05 8.15
CA GLY A 192 30.69 7.97 9.14
C GLY A 192 29.63 8.87 9.77
N ASP A 193 29.93 10.17 9.81
CA ASP A 193 29.13 11.17 10.51
C ASP A 193 28.20 11.97 9.58
N THR A 194 28.36 11.84 8.26
CA THR A 194 27.51 12.48 7.25
C THR A 194 26.60 11.45 6.58
N PRO A 195 25.31 11.78 6.36
CA PRO A 195 24.39 10.86 5.69
C PRO A 195 24.70 10.77 4.19
N SER A 196 24.52 9.58 3.64
CA SER A 196 24.80 9.27 2.23
C SER A 196 23.56 8.72 1.50
N THR A 197 23.70 8.42 0.21
CA THR A 197 22.69 7.66 -0.54
C THR A 197 22.35 6.34 0.13
N LEU A 198 23.36 5.63 0.66
CA LEU A 198 23.13 4.33 1.29
C LEU A 198 22.18 4.48 2.48
N ASP A 199 22.40 5.50 3.31
CA ASP A 199 21.55 5.78 4.46
C ASP A 199 20.11 6.08 4.04
N ALA A 200 19.91 6.78 2.92
CA ALA A 200 18.58 7.09 2.40
C ALA A 200 17.83 5.83 1.96
N TYR A 201 18.53 4.91 1.28
CA TYR A 201 17.98 3.61 0.90
C TYR A 201 17.67 2.75 2.12
N VAL A 202 18.63 2.55 3.01
CA VAL A 202 18.41 1.73 4.22
C VAL A 202 17.23 2.28 5.03
N PHE A 203 17.20 3.60 5.26
CA PHE A 203 16.09 4.25 5.94
C PHE A 203 14.74 4.03 5.25
N GLY A 204 14.67 4.23 3.93
CA GLY A 204 13.41 4.12 3.20
C GLY A 204 12.81 2.71 3.21
N PHE A 205 13.64 1.67 3.27
CA PHE A 205 13.17 0.29 3.39
C PHE A 205 12.85 -0.10 4.84
N LEU A 206 13.69 0.29 5.79
CA LEU A 206 13.53 -0.11 7.20
C LEU A 206 12.44 0.66 7.92
N ALA A 207 12.28 1.97 7.68
CA ALA A 207 11.37 2.79 8.47
C ALA A 207 9.89 2.37 8.33
N PRO A 208 9.32 2.08 7.14
CA PRO A 208 7.98 1.51 7.01
C PRO A 208 7.84 0.18 7.72
N LEU A 209 8.81 -0.72 7.51
CA LEU A 209 8.82 -2.02 8.15
C LEU A 209 8.93 -1.92 9.68
N TYR A 210 9.61 -0.91 10.22
CA TYR A 210 9.76 -0.71 11.66
C TYR A 210 8.53 -0.06 12.30
N LYS A 211 7.93 0.94 11.66
CA LYS A 211 6.90 1.81 12.28
C LYS A 211 5.46 1.37 12.05
N VAL A 212 5.17 0.72 10.93
CA VAL A 212 3.79 0.28 10.63
C VAL A 212 3.39 -0.80 11.63
N ARG A 213 2.14 -0.77 12.11
CA ARG A 213 1.63 -1.73 13.09
C ARG A 213 0.94 -2.89 12.38
N PHE A 214 1.69 -3.91 12.00
CA PHE A 214 1.15 -5.11 11.37
C PHE A 214 0.61 -6.12 12.39
N PRO A 215 -0.46 -6.86 12.07
CA PRO A 215 -0.86 -8.05 12.85
C PRO A 215 0.18 -9.17 12.82
N LYS A 216 0.77 -9.45 11.64
CA LYS A 216 1.83 -10.44 11.46
C LYS A 216 3.18 -9.75 11.41
N VAL A 217 4.02 -10.02 12.40
CA VAL A 217 5.21 -9.22 12.72
C VAL A 217 6.54 -9.95 12.55
N LEU A 218 6.57 -11.10 11.84
CA LEU A 218 7.74 -11.99 11.79
C LEU A 218 9.07 -11.30 11.41
N LEU A 219 9.06 -10.41 10.41
CA LEU A 219 10.24 -9.65 10.02
C LEU A 219 10.46 -8.41 10.90
N GLN A 220 9.38 -7.80 11.40
CA GLN A 220 9.45 -6.65 12.30
C GLN A 220 10.09 -7.01 13.64
N GLU A 221 9.79 -8.19 14.18
CA GLU A 221 10.35 -8.70 15.43
C GLU A 221 11.87 -8.84 15.31
N HIS A 222 12.35 -9.44 14.21
CA HIS A 222 13.78 -9.54 13.95
C HIS A 222 14.44 -8.17 13.83
N LEU A 223 13.83 -7.23 13.08
CA LEU A 223 14.33 -5.86 12.96
C LEU A 223 14.42 -5.16 14.33
N LYS A 224 13.42 -5.34 15.21
CA LYS A 224 13.38 -4.75 16.55
C LYS A 224 14.45 -5.29 17.49
N GLN A 225 14.97 -6.50 17.25
CA GLN A 225 16.11 -7.04 17.99
C GLN A 225 17.43 -6.34 17.61
N LEU A 226 17.50 -5.69 16.44
CA LEU A 226 18.66 -4.93 15.97
C LEU A 226 18.52 -3.46 16.39
N SER A 227 18.87 -3.17 17.64
CA SER A 227 18.66 -1.87 18.27
C SER A 227 19.38 -0.71 17.58
N ASN A 228 20.55 -0.95 16.99
CA ASN A 228 21.29 0.04 16.22
C ASN A 228 20.55 0.48 14.95
N LEU A 229 19.90 -0.44 14.23
CA LEU A 229 19.07 -0.12 13.06
C LEU A 229 17.79 0.62 13.45
N CYS A 230 17.19 0.26 14.59
CA CYS A 230 16.04 0.99 15.14
C CYS A 230 16.43 2.42 15.50
N ARG A 231 17.53 2.59 16.25
CA ARG A 231 18.12 3.90 16.58
C ARG A 231 18.41 4.72 15.32
N PHE A 232 19.00 4.10 14.31
CA PHE A 232 19.27 4.75 13.02
C PHE A 232 17.99 5.33 12.39
N CYS A 233 16.90 4.56 12.34
CA CYS A 233 15.63 5.04 11.80
C CYS A 233 15.05 6.19 12.65
N ASP A 234 15.10 6.07 13.97
CA ASP A 234 14.58 7.07 14.90
C ASP A 234 15.35 8.40 14.83
N GLU A 235 16.68 8.34 14.76
CA GLU A 235 17.56 9.51 14.63
C GLU A 235 17.33 10.25 13.30
N ILE A 236 17.15 9.51 12.19
CA ILE A 236 16.84 10.14 10.89
C ILE A 236 15.49 10.85 10.93
N LEU A 237 14.46 10.19 11.49
CA LEU A 237 13.14 10.82 11.65
C LEU A 237 13.23 12.08 12.51
N HIS A 238 13.93 12.00 13.64
CA HIS A 238 14.07 13.12 14.56
C HIS A 238 14.93 14.26 14.01
N SER A 239 15.97 13.97 13.22
CA SER A 239 16.91 14.99 12.73
C SER A 239 16.44 15.67 11.45
N TYR A 240 15.83 14.92 10.53
CA TYR A 240 15.50 15.41 9.18
C TYR A 240 14.01 15.60 8.91
N PHE A 241 13.16 14.93 9.70
CA PHE A 241 11.72 14.90 9.50
C PHE A 241 10.94 15.32 10.75
N ARG A 242 11.54 16.15 11.63
CA ARG A 242 10.80 16.78 12.74
C ARG A 242 9.47 17.24 12.21
N LEU A 243 8.41 16.60 12.67
CA LEU A 243 7.05 16.81 12.21
C LEU A 243 6.82 18.32 12.25
N SER A 244 6.68 18.94 11.07
CA SER A 244 6.01 20.22 11.01
C SER A 244 4.59 19.94 11.48
N LEU A 245 4.35 20.14 12.76
CA LEU A 245 3.04 20.06 13.42
C LEU A 245 2.05 21.13 12.92
N GLY A 246 2.28 21.72 11.74
CA GLY A 246 1.53 22.87 11.21
C GLY A 246 0.92 22.67 9.81
N GLY A 247 0.73 21.43 9.34
CA GLY A 247 0.31 21.18 7.95
C GLY A 247 -0.93 20.30 7.73
N ILE A 248 -1.60 19.81 8.77
CA ILE A 248 -2.90 19.14 8.58
C ILE A 248 -3.97 20.22 8.66
N SER A 249 -4.30 20.81 7.51
CA SER A 249 -5.49 21.66 7.40
C SER A 249 -6.74 20.78 7.67
N PRO A 250 -7.64 21.18 8.58
CA PRO A 250 -8.83 20.40 8.96
C PRO A 250 -9.86 20.22 7.83
N ALA A 251 -9.62 20.81 6.65
CA ALA A 251 -10.50 20.73 5.48
C ALA A 251 -10.79 19.30 5.00
N GLY A 252 -9.89 18.35 5.24
CA GLY A 252 -10.09 16.94 4.86
C GLY A 252 -11.03 16.17 5.80
N GLN A 253 -11.12 16.56 7.07
CA GLN A 253 -11.96 15.87 8.05
C GLN A 253 -13.42 16.34 7.95
N GLU A 254 -13.63 17.65 7.79
CA GLU A 254 -14.98 18.24 7.64
C GLU A 254 -15.68 17.76 6.36
N THR A 255 -14.94 17.53 5.28
CA THR A 255 -15.49 17.02 4.02
C THR A 255 -15.90 15.54 4.12
N VAL A 256 -15.17 14.73 4.89
CA VAL A 256 -15.54 13.33 5.17
C VAL A 256 -16.79 13.27 6.05
N ASP A 257 -16.86 14.10 7.09
CA ASP A 257 -18.03 14.16 7.97
C ASP A 257 -19.28 14.68 7.25
N ALA A 258 -19.14 15.68 6.38
CA ALA A 258 -20.23 16.19 5.54
C ALA A 258 -20.73 15.14 4.53
N ASN A 259 -19.83 14.34 3.97
CA ASN A 259 -20.20 13.26 3.05
C ASN A 259 -20.88 12.09 3.79
N LEU A 260 -20.43 11.76 5.00
CA LEU A 260 -21.06 10.74 5.84
C LEU A 260 -22.47 11.16 6.26
N GLN A 261 -22.66 12.43 6.64
CA GLN A 261 -23.99 13.00 6.94
C GLN A 261 -24.93 12.95 5.72
N LYS A 262 -24.43 13.24 4.51
CA LYS A 262 -25.22 13.13 3.27
C LYS A 262 -25.62 11.68 3.00
N LEU A 263 -24.73 10.72 3.21
CA LEU A 263 -25.04 9.29 3.08
C LEU A 263 -26.11 8.85 4.09
N THR A 264 -26.00 9.27 5.35
CA THR A 264 -27.02 8.98 6.37
C THR A 264 -28.39 9.59 6.01
N GLN A 265 -28.41 10.82 5.47
CA GLN A 265 -29.65 11.43 5.00
C GLN A 265 -30.28 10.68 3.81
N LEU A 266 -29.46 10.19 2.88
CA LEU A 266 -29.97 9.41 1.74
C LEU A 266 -30.56 8.08 2.18
N VAL A 267 -29.89 7.35 3.08
CA VAL A 267 -30.40 6.09 3.64
C VAL A 267 -31.72 6.31 4.36
N ASN A 268 -31.82 7.35 5.22
CA ASN A 268 -33.07 7.67 5.90
C ASN A 268 -34.19 8.07 4.93
N LYS A 269 -33.86 8.74 3.82
CA LYS A 269 -34.82 9.10 2.78
C LYS A 269 -35.35 7.87 2.04
N GLU A 270 -34.49 6.89 1.74
CA GLU A 270 -34.93 5.62 1.15
C GLU A 270 -35.80 4.80 2.10
N SER A 271 -35.42 4.69 3.38
CA SER A 271 -36.25 4.00 4.39
C SER A 271 -37.66 4.58 4.48
N ASN A 272 -37.78 5.91 4.50
CA ASN A 272 -39.08 6.59 4.53
C ASN A 272 -39.90 6.38 3.23
N LEU A 273 -39.24 6.22 2.07
CA LEU A 273 -39.92 5.92 0.82
C LEU A 273 -40.46 4.49 0.79
N ILE A 274 -39.69 3.54 1.31
CA ILE A 274 -40.10 2.14 1.43
C ILE A 274 -41.31 2.02 2.36
N GLU A 275 -41.28 2.70 3.50
CA GLU A 275 -42.39 2.70 4.46
C GLU A 275 -43.67 3.29 3.85
N LYS A 276 -43.56 4.41 3.12
CA LYS A 276 -44.69 4.98 2.37
C LYS A 276 -45.22 4.08 1.25
N MET A 277 -44.36 3.29 0.61
CA MET A 277 -44.79 2.32 -0.39
C MET A 277 -45.55 1.16 0.24
N ASP A 278 -45.09 0.66 1.41
CA ASP A 278 -45.79 -0.39 2.15
C ASP A 278 -47.16 0.08 2.66
N ASP A 279 -47.25 1.31 3.17
CA ASP A 279 -48.53 1.91 3.58
C ASP A 279 -49.51 2.06 2.40
N ASN A 280 -49.02 2.50 1.23
CA ASN A 280 -49.86 2.58 0.04
C ASN A 280 -50.33 1.20 -0.44
N LEU A 281 -49.48 0.17 -0.31
CA LEU A 281 -49.87 -1.22 -0.61
C LEU A 281 -50.94 -1.73 0.36
N ARG A 282 -50.85 -1.37 1.64
CA ARG A 282 -51.85 -1.72 2.67
C ARG A 282 -53.18 -0.99 2.48
N GLN A 283 -53.16 0.23 1.94
CA GLN A 283 -54.35 1.03 1.68
C GLN A 283 -54.99 0.77 0.30
N SER A 284 -54.34 -0.04 -0.55
CA SER A 284 -54.87 -0.39 -1.86
C SER A 284 -56.10 -1.32 -1.72
N PRO A 285 -57.22 -1.03 -2.41
CA PRO A 285 -58.44 -1.80 -2.27
C PRO A 285 -58.23 -3.25 -2.74
N GLN A 286 -58.45 -4.20 -1.83
CA GLN A 286 -58.33 -5.62 -2.17
C GLN A 286 -59.51 -6.07 -3.03
N LEU A 287 -59.21 -6.69 -4.17
CA LEU A 287 -60.21 -7.38 -4.99
C LEU A 287 -60.80 -8.56 -4.21
N PRO A 288 -62.13 -8.76 -4.22
CA PRO A 288 -62.74 -9.88 -3.51
C PRO A 288 -62.28 -11.22 -4.08
N PRO A 289 -62.14 -12.25 -3.23
CA PRO A 289 -61.61 -13.54 -3.65
C PRO A 289 -62.50 -14.19 -4.71
N ARG A 290 -61.89 -14.56 -5.84
CA ARG A 290 -62.54 -15.27 -6.94
C ARG A 290 -62.86 -16.70 -6.46
N LYS A 291 -64.15 -17.04 -6.32
CA LYS A 291 -64.59 -18.41 -5.99
C LYS A 291 -64.12 -19.39 -7.07
N LEU A 292 -63.27 -20.34 -6.68
CA LEU A 292 -62.92 -21.51 -7.50
C LEU A 292 -64.13 -22.44 -7.62
N PRO A 293 -64.44 -23.01 -8.80
CA PRO A 293 -65.55 -23.94 -8.95
C PRO A 293 -65.25 -25.27 -8.23
N THR A 294 -66.21 -25.73 -7.44
CA THR A 294 -66.19 -27.00 -6.73
C THR A 294 -66.40 -28.14 -7.73
N LEU A 295 -65.36 -28.94 -7.99
CA LEU A 295 -65.46 -30.18 -8.75
C LEU A 295 -66.26 -31.21 -7.93
N LYS A 296 -67.45 -31.57 -8.40
CA LYS A 296 -68.23 -32.70 -7.87
C LYS A 296 -67.62 -34.00 -8.41
N LEU A 297 -67.22 -34.89 -7.49
CA LEU A 297 -66.96 -36.30 -7.78
C LEU A 297 -68.28 -37.03 -8.03
N THR A 298 -68.33 -37.82 -9.10
CA THR A 298 -69.31 -38.90 -9.31
C THR A 298 -68.56 -40.22 -9.53
N PRO A 299 -69.06 -41.37 -9.02
CA PRO A 299 -68.29 -42.59 -8.93
C PRO A 299 -68.39 -43.48 -10.18
N ALA A 300 -67.34 -44.30 -10.29
CA ALA A 300 -67.00 -45.39 -11.20
C ALA A 300 -68.12 -46.06 -12.02
N GLU A 301 -67.80 -46.29 -13.30
CA GLU A 301 -68.11 -47.55 -13.98
C GLU A 301 -66.83 -48.14 -14.56
N GLU A 302 -66.70 -49.44 -14.36
CA GLU A 302 -65.67 -50.33 -14.87
C GLU A 302 -65.77 -50.40 -16.40
N ASP A 303 -64.64 -50.35 -17.11
CA ASP A 303 -64.39 -51.40 -18.08
C ASP A 303 -62.93 -51.60 -18.44
N SER A 304 -62.68 -52.85 -18.73
CA SER A 304 -61.44 -53.58 -18.97
C SER A 304 -60.69 -53.18 -20.26
N THR A 305 -59.35 -53.36 -20.24
CA THR A 305 -58.50 -54.05 -21.26
C THR A 305 -57.13 -53.42 -21.61
N SER A 306 -56.09 -54.23 -21.34
CA SER A 306 -54.87 -54.52 -22.13
C SER A 306 -53.79 -53.47 -22.47
N LEU A 307 -52.61 -53.72 -21.86
CA LEU A 307 -51.28 -54.00 -22.47
C LEU A 307 -50.69 -53.03 -23.52
N HIS A 308 -49.57 -52.36 -23.16
CA HIS A 308 -48.21 -52.47 -23.74
C HIS A 308 -47.35 -51.25 -23.33
N ARG A 309 -46.33 -51.40 -22.47
CA ARG A 309 -44.88 -51.55 -22.77
C ARG A 309 -44.22 -50.46 -23.64
N LEU A 310 -43.26 -49.80 -22.98
CA LEU A 310 -41.93 -49.34 -23.41
C LEU A 310 -41.78 -48.04 -24.22
N SER A 311 -41.03 -47.12 -23.60
CA SER A 311 -40.24 -46.01 -24.14
C SER A 311 -39.20 -46.49 -25.18
N PRO A 312 -38.42 -45.62 -25.85
CA PRO A 312 -37.85 -44.34 -25.38
C PRO A 312 -38.63 -43.10 -25.81
#